data_AF-A0A3B9G452-F1
#
_entry.id   AF-A0A3B9G452-F1
#
_cell.length_a   1.000
_cell.length_b   1.000
_cell.length_c   1.000
_cell.angle_alpha   90.00
_cell.angle_beta   90.00
_cell.angle_gamma   90.00
#
_symmetry.space_group_name_H-M   'P 1'
#
loop_
_entity.id
_entity.type
_entity.pdbx_description
1 polymer ?
#
loop_
_entity_poly.entity_id
_entity_poly.type
_entity_poly.pdbx_seq_one_letter_code
_entity_poly.pdbx_strand_id
1 'polypeptide(L)'
;MKKITKHPIRITADAFRTALILSGFALYDNGEYPELEKTELNLSVFEDPDMFRKPVLLQNGEYALRRQLLPFALPKMKQEGPVKAAALGKVFDGEDQEYPAHMMIQGIISCGLNLYDLNVLWKKIVKLALGTAYEAELVKVSSAQKPADLASWGADKLTDTTLTETNVWAVSVRDPDGETFTLGHTGTLTWLGGVLLGKDPESSYAFSIDIDQAACRKFGLSSRKELFDNTDAFLSRFTDDSSSVTESFEDRCRDTLRAMGYDEGFGMKLYPDGIYKKMNMIQDEWDLNNKGVLLKEPLGSYTGLPTVLTPAIEDIISRKWAAGEASAKAFEISHIFMPRQNSSPIEKLAVSFAAYGKDTDMASFTKDVGDFLTKIGNNNHFYIPTNMAIAYQTGECRLILDEKMSYLGGNFGGVSEKAEKNFGIGTHAYMANLEILPLKNKAAEEYGYIAPELREI
;
A
#
# COMPACT_ATOMS: atom_id res chain seq x y z
N MET A 1 11.50 -16.71 -19.97
CA MET A 1 11.70 -16.39 -18.54
C MET A 1 13.19 -16.15 -18.31
N LYS A 2 13.66 -15.10 -17.61
CA LYS A 2 13.02 -14.16 -16.68
C LYS A 2 12.72 -12.78 -17.30
N LYS A 3 11.54 -12.23 -17.00
CA LYS A 3 11.40 -10.86 -16.52
C LYS A 3 10.29 -10.91 -15.47
N ILE A 4 10.63 -10.59 -14.22
CA ILE A 4 9.67 -10.38 -13.14
C ILE A 4 9.97 -8.96 -12.68
N THR A 5 9.04 -8.04 -12.83
CA THR A 5 9.29 -6.61 -12.60
C THR A 5 8.43 -6.14 -11.44
N LYS A 6 9.01 -6.32 -10.27
CA LYS A 6 8.56 -5.84 -8.96
C LYS A 6 8.89 -4.36 -8.86
N HIS A 7 7.95 -3.58 -8.36
CA HIS A 7 8.15 -2.15 -8.21
C HIS A 7 9.30 -1.81 -7.24
N PRO A 8 10.12 -0.76 -7.45
CA PRO A 8 11.26 -0.43 -6.57
C PRO A 8 10.87 -0.21 -5.10
N ILE A 9 9.70 0.38 -4.83
CA ILE A 9 9.15 0.49 -3.46
C ILE A 9 8.99 -0.91 -2.85
N ARG A 10 8.46 -1.88 -3.61
CA ARG A 10 8.22 -3.24 -3.14
C ARG A 10 9.52 -4.04 -2.98
N ILE A 11 10.48 -3.89 -3.90
CA ILE A 11 11.83 -4.49 -3.75
C ILE A 11 12.47 -4.00 -2.45
N THR A 12 12.39 -2.70 -2.17
CA THR A 12 12.98 -2.10 -0.98
C THR A 12 12.25 -2.52 0.29
N ALA A 13 10.92 -2.50 0.29
CA ALA A 13 10.09 -2.99 1.39
C ALA A 13 10.47 -4.42 1.76
N ASP A 14 10.59 -5.30 0.76
CA ASP A 14 10.91 -6.72 0.95
C ASP A 14 12.31 -6.91 1.52
N ALA A 15 13.30 -6.17 1.01
CA ALA A 15 14.65 -6.21 1.55
C ALA A 15 14.68 -5.84 3.05
N PHE A 16 13.94 -4.80 3.46
CA PHE A 16 13.83 -4.45 4.88
C PHE A 16 13.01 -5.45 5.69
N ARG A 17 11.91 -5.99 5.16
CA ARG A 17 11.15 -7.08 5.81
C ARG A 17 12.06 -8.27 6.10
N THR A 18 12.82 -8.73 5.11
CA THR A 18 13.79 -9.82 5.26
C THR A 18 14.88 -9.47 6.28
N ALA A 19 15.46 -8.27 6.20
CA ALA A 19 16.49 -7.83 7.15
C ALA A 19 15.99 -7.80 8.61
N LEU A 20 14.75 -7.37 8.82
CA LEU A 20 14.08 -7.36 10.12
C LEU A 20 13.83 -8.80 10.61
N ILE A 21 13.29 -9.69 9.78
CA ILE A 21 13.09 -11.11 10.14
C ILE A 21 14.42 -11.76 10.53
N LEU A 22 15.48 -11.58 9.74
CA LEU A 22 16.83 -12.09 10.03
C LEU A 22 17.49 -11.42 11.25
N SER A 23 16.89 -10.35 11.77
CA SER A 23 17.29 -9.65 12.99
C SER A 23 16.37 -9.95 14.18
N GLY A 24 15.44 -10.90 14.02
CA GLY A 24 14.58 -11.44 15.07
C GLY A 24 13.27 -10.67 15.27
N PHE A 25 12.81 -9.92 14.26
CA PHE A 25 11.52 -9.22 14.33
C PHE A 25 10.37 -10.11 13.83
N ALA A 26 9.25 -10.07 14.54
CA ALA A 26 7.96 -10.55 14.05
C ALA A 26 7.27 -9.44 13.22
N LEU A 27 6.62 -9.82 12.11
CA LEU A 27 5.88 -8.88 11.27
C LEU A 27 4.37 -9.04 11.50
N TYR A 28 3.66 -7.94 11.76
CA TYR A 28 2.24 -7.96 12.11
C TYR A 28 1.31 -7.35 11.06
N ASP A 29 1.77 -6.35 10.31
CA ASP A 29 1.08 -5.77 9.15
C ASP A 29 2.01 -5.87 7.94
N ASN A 30 1.48 -6.34 6.81
CA ASN A 30 2.16 -6.42 5.52
C ASN A 30 1.55 -5.45 4.49
N GLY A 31 0.84 -4.43 4.97
CA GLY A 31 0.15 -3.43 4.18
C GLY A 31 -1.34 -3.74 3.96
N GLU A 32 -1.91 -4.61 4.79
CA GLU A 32 -3.31 -5.06 4.70
C GLU A 32 -4.21 -4.37 5.73
N TYR A 33 -3.63 -3.81 6.81
CA TYR A 33 -4.46 -3.17 7.83
C TYR A 33 -5.19 -1.94 7.31
N PRO A 34 -6.33 -1.60 7.95
CA PRO A 34 -7.07 -0.39 7.62
C PRO A 34 -6.19 0.85 7.57
N GLU A 35 -6.45 1.68 6.57
CA GLU A 35 -5.85 2.98 6.32
C GLU A 35 -6.69 4.09 6.92
N LEU A 36 -7.92 3.82 7.38
CA LEU A 36 -8.75 4.79 8.10
C LEU A 36 -8.60 4.70 9.62
N GLU A 37 -8.45 5.87 10.24
CA GLU A 37 -8.41 6.04 11.69
C GLU A 37 -9.42 7.06 12.17
N LYS A 38 -9.95 6.88 13.40
CA LYS A 38 -10.77 7.92 14.00
C LYS A 38 -9.88 9.09 14.43
N THR A 39 -10.34 10.31 14.19
CA THR A 39 -9.58 11.53 14.51
C THR A 39 -9.33 11.73 16.00
N GLU A 40 -10.18 11.17 16.85
CA GLU A 40 -10.01 11.16 18.32
C GLU A 40 -8.83 10.29 18.79
N LEU A 41 -8.36 9.35 17.97
CA LEU A 41 -7.25 8.43 18.26
C LEU A 41 -5.93 8.98 17.74
N ASN A 42 -5.54 10.20 18.14
CA ASN A 42 -4.22 10.74 17.83
C ASN A 42 -3.19 10.24 18.85
N LEU A 43 -2.74 8.99 18.68
CA LEU A 43 -1.79 8.35 19.58
C LEU A 43 -0.37 8.47 19.01
N SER A 44 0.50 9.21 19.70
CA SER A 44 1.93 9.18 19.43
C SER A 44 2.62 8.21 20.39
N VAL A 45 3.24 7.17 19.84
CA VAL A 45 3.93 6.13 20.63
C VAL A 45 5.41 6.43 20.86
N PHE A 46 5.99 7.35 20.09
CA PHE A 46 7.31 7.97 20.32
C PHE A 46 7.41 9.30 19.58
N GLU A 47 8.36 10.12 19.97
CA GLU A 47 8.69 11.34 19.24
C GLU A 47 9.42 10.96 17.93
N ASP A 48 8.82 11.27 16.80
CA ASP A 48 9.48 11.18 15.50
C ASP A 48 9.35 12.56 14.82
N PRO A 49 10.48 13.26 14.61
CA PRO A 49 10.50 14.58 13.96
C PRO A 49 9.78 14.62 12.62
N ASP A 50 9.78 13.50 11.88
CA ASP A 50 9.16 13.37 10.56
C ASP A 50 7.71 12.82 10.64
N MET A 51 7.19 12.51 11.83
CA MET A 51 5.81 12.00 12.01
C MET A 51 4.74 13.08 12.24
N PHE A 52 5.08 14.36 12.21
CA PHE A 52 4.07 15.43 12.21
C PHE A 52 3.47 15.64 10.82
N ARG A 53 3.03 14.55 10.19
CA ARG A 53 2.30 14.58 8.94
C ARG A 53 0.95 15.28 9.14
N LYS A 54 0.63 16.20 8.24
CA LYS A 54 -0.66 16.88 8.31
C LYS A 54 -1.78 15.87 8.09
N PRO A 55 -2.84 15.86 8.90
CA PRO A 55 -3.92 14.87 8.73
C PRO A 55 -4.69 15.10 7.44
N VAL A 56 -4.98 14.01 6.74
CA VAL A 56 -5.91 13.99 5.59
C VAL A 56 -7.27 13.54 6.10
N LEU A 57 -8.16 14.50 6.31
CA LEU A 57 -9.47 14.28 6.94
C LEU A 57 -10.54 13.92 5.90
N LEU A 58 -11.46 13.03 6.28
CA LEU A 58 -12.68 12.78 5.51
C LEU A 58 -13.72 13.87 5.77
N GLN A 59 -14.69 14.01 4.87
CA GLN A 59 -15.69 15.09 4.88
C GLN A 59 -16.44 15.25 6.21
N ASN A 60 -16.71 14.15 6.93
CA ASN A 60 -17.38 14.20 8.23
C ASN A 60 -16.47 14.64 9.39
N GLY A 61 -15.15 14.71 9.18
CA GLY A 61 -14.14 15.05 10.20
C GLY A 61 -13.96 14.01 11.30
N GLU A 62 -14.72 12.91 11.29
CA GLU A 62 -14.63 11.84 12.29
C GLU A 62 -13.50 10.86 11.98
N TYR A 63 -13.12 10.75 10.70
CA TYR A 63 -12.08 9.85 10.23
C TYR A 63 -11.00 10.61 9.46
N ALA A 64 -9.79 10.08 9.52
CA ALA A 64 -8.64 10.50 8.76
C ALA A 64 -7.97 9.29 8.11
N LEU A 65 -7.18 9.53 7.07
CA LEU A 65 -6.19 8.54 6.66
C LEU A 65 -5.08 8.45 7.71
N ARG A 66 -4.66 7.23 8.01
CA ARG A 66 -3.67 6.95 9.06
C ARG A 66 -2.35 7.64 8.77
N ARG A 67 -1.77 8.23 9.81
CA ARG A 67 -0.45 8.88 9.74
C ARG A 67 0.67 8.01 10.31
N GLN A 68 0.29 6.99 11.08
CA GLN A 68 1.20 6.06 11.73
C GLN A 68 0.63 4.64 11.65
N LEU A 69 1.50 3.65 11.64
CA LEU A 69 1.16 2.22 11.66
C LEU A 69 1.02 1.70 13.10
N LEU A 70 1.87 2.21 14.01
CA LEU A 70 1.96 1.68 15.37
C LEU A 70 0.66 1.77 16.18
N PRO A 71 -0.14 2.86 16.15
CA PRO A 71 -1.39 2.91 16.91
C PRO A 71 -2.32 1.71 16.67
N PHE A 72 -2.36 1.21 15.42
CA PHE A 72 -3.16 0.02 15.06
C PHE A 72 -2.45 -1.30 15.33
N ALA A 73 -1.13 -1.34 15.14
CA ALA A 73 -0.37 -2.57 15.24
C ALA A 73 -0.02 -2.92 16.70
N LEU A 74 0.15 -1.93 17.56
CA LEU A 74 0.66 -2.09 18.93
C LEU A 74 -0.14 -3.09 19.79
N PRO A 75 -1.49 -3.12 19.76
CA PRO A 75 -2.25 -4.11 20.51
C PRO A 75 -1.92 -5.56 20.13
N LYS A 76 -1.54 -5.80 18.88
CA LYS A 76 -1.16 -7.14 18.37
C LYS A 76 0.30 -7.48 18.65
N MET A 77 1.15 -6.47 18.79
CA MET A 77 2.57 -6.63 19.13
C MET A 77 2.81 -6.88 20.62
N LYS A 78 1.77 -6.77 21.46
CA LYS A 78 1.85 -7.04 22.89
C LYS A 78 2.08 -8.52 23.14
N GLN A 79 3.24 -8.84 23.72
CA GLN A 79 3.61 -10.19 24.09
C GLN A 79 4.38 -10.22 25.43
N GLU A 80 4.33 -11.37 26.10
CA GLU A 80 5.15 -11.63 27.29
C GLU A 80 6.64 -11.73 26.90
N GLY A 81 7.53 -11.22 27.74
CA GLY A 81 8.97 -11.25 27.48
C GLY A 81 9.49 -10.24 26.45
N PRO A 82 10.72 -10.44 25.91
CA PRO A 82 11.33 -9.54 24.92
C PRO A 82 10.51 -9.39 23.65
N VAL A 83 10.45 -8.18 23.11
CA VAL A 83 9.66 -7.85 21.90
C VAL A 83 10.54 -7.20 20.83
N LYS A 84 10.47 -7.73 19.62
CA LYS A 84 10.90 -7.08 18.39
C LYS A 84 9.80 -7.30 17.37
N ALA A 85 9.09 -6.25 17.04
CA ALA A 85 7.94 -6.35 16.15
C ALA A 85 7.90 -5.17 15.18
N ALA A 86 7.42 -5.41 13.97
CA ALA A 86 7.28 -4.37 12.96
C ALA A 86 5.98 -4.54 12.15
N ALA A 87 5.53 -3.43 11.59
CA ALA A 87 4.39 -3.30 10.70
C ALA A 87 4.85 -2.53 9.45
N LEU A 88 4.46 -3.01 8.28
CA LEU A 88 4.62 -2.34 6.99
C LEU A 88 3.26 -1.84 6.53
N GLY A 89 3.19 -0.63 6.00
CA GLY A 89 1.97 -0.12 5.40
C GLY A 89 2.12 1.29 4.84
N LYS A 90 1.07 1.77 4.17
CA LYS A 90 0.98 3.16 3.71
C LYS A 90 0.55 4.06 4.86
N VAL A 91 1.20 5.20 4.99
CA VAL A 91 0.77 6.31 5.84
C VAL A 91 0.68 7.57 5.00
N PHE A 92 -0.22 8.47 5.39
CA PHE A 92 -0.60 9.61 4.55
C PHE A 92 -0.09 10.92 5.13
N ASP A 93 0.36 11.82 4.25
CA ASP A 93 0.76 13.17 4.59
C ASP A 93 -0.06 14.20 3.82
N GLY A 94 -0.76 15.06 4.57
CA GLY A 94 -1.55 16.15 4.03
C GLY A 94 -0.73 17.37 3.60
N GLU A 95 0.60 17.36 3.76
CA GLU A 95 1.50 18.35 3.16
C GLU A 95 1.91 17.97 1.74
N ASP A 96 2.10 16.68 1.46
CA ASP A 96 2.41 16.19 0.11
C ASP A 96 1.16 16.20 -0.78
N GLN A 97 1.03 17.26 -1.57
CA GLN A 97 -0.11 17.48 -2.47
C GLN A 97 -0.07 16.62 -3.74
N GLU A 98 1.06 15.97 -4.05
CA GLU A 98 1.27 15.23 -5.31
C GLU A 98 1.20 13.72 -5.08
N TYR A 99 1.90 13.21 -4.06
CA TYR A 99 2.00 11.79 -3.72
C TYR A 99 1.83 11.55 -2.20
N PRO A 100 0.64 11.83 -1.64
CA PRO A 100 0.40 11.83 -0.20
C PRO A 100 0.59 10.48 0.51
N ALA A 101 0.63 9.37 -0.22
CA ALA A 101 0.72 8.04 0.35
C ALA A 101 2.19 7.56 0.34
N HIS A 102 2.75 7.34 1.52
CA HIS A 102 4.13 6.89 1.67
C HIS A 102 4.21 5.49 2.27
N MET A 103 5.06 4.64 1.69
CA MET A 103 5.32 3.32 2.28
C MET A 103 6.28 3.46 3.46
N MET A 104 5.88 2.96 4.62
CA MET A 104 6.70 3.00 5.83
C MET A 104 6.76 1.62 6.49
N ILE A 105 7.85 1.37 7.21
CA ILE A 105 7.86 0.37 8.28
C ILE A 105 7.93 1.11 9.61
N GLN A 106 7.11 0.69 10.57
CA GLN A 106 7.24 1.14 11.96
C GLN A 106 7.23 -0.07 12.89
N GLY A 107 7.92 0.03 14.01
CA GLY A 107 8.02 -1.10 14.92
C GLY A 107 8.46 -0.72 16.32
N ILE A 108 8.59 -1.75 17.15
CA ILE A 108 8.99 -1.66 18.55
C ILE A 108 10.12 -2.63 18.87
N ILE A 109 10.94 -2.24 19.83
CA ILE A 109 12.06 -3.01 20.37
C ILE A 109 12.00 -2.86 21.90
N SER A 110 11.56 -3.90 22.60
CA SER A 110 11.52 -3.96 24.05
C SER A 110 12.20 -5.24 24.52
N CYS A 111 13.53 -5.25 24.47
CA CYS A 111 14.35 -6.42 24.80
C CYS A 111 15.62 -6.06 25.59
N GLY A 112 15.59 -4.93 26.31
CA GLY A 112 16.68 -4.50 27.19
C GLY A 112 17.95 -4.04 26.46
N LEU A 113 17.82 -3.60 25.20
CA LEU A 113 18.95 -3.06 24.45
C LEU A 113 19.32 -1.67 24.97
N ASN A 114 20.61 -1.41 25.10
CA ASN A 114 21.11 -0.05 25.26
C ASN A 114 21.33 0.60 23.88
N LEU A 115 21.72 1.89 23.88
CA LEU A 115 21.95 2.64 22.64
C LEU A 115 23.07 2.06 21.76
N TYR A 116 24.12 1.48 22.35
CA TYR A 116 25.19 0.81 21.60
C TYR A 116 24.65 -0.41 20.85
N ASP A 117 23.86 -1.25 21.54
CA ASP A 117 23.25 -2.44 20.94
C ASP A 117 22.27 -2.07 19.83
N LEU A 118 21.49 -0.99 20.02
CA LEU A 118 20.62 -0.44 18.97
C LEU A 118 21.41 0.04 17.75
N ASN A 119 22.51 0.74 17.94
CA ASN A 119 23.37 1.19 16.85
C ASN A 119 23.94 0.00 16.06
N VAL A 120 24.37 -1.06 16.76
CA VAL A 120 24.84 -2.31 16.14
C VAL A 120 23.70 -3.01 15.36
N LEU A 121 22.49 -3.04 15.93
CA LEU A 121 21.32 -3.61 15.28
C LEU A 121 20.98 -2.88 13.98
N TRP A 122 20.96 -1.54 13.99
CA TRP A 122 20.68 -0.73 12.80
C TRP A 122 21.75 -0.90 11.72
N LYS A 123 23.04 -0.93 12.09
CA LYS A 123 24.14 -1.28 11.17
C LYS A 123 23.91 -2.63 10.50
N LYS A 124 23.46 -3.64 11.25
CA LYS A 124 23.14 -4.97 10.69
C LYS A 124 21.95 -4.90 9.72
N ILE A 125 20.84 -4.28 10.14
CA ILE A 125 19.61 -4.19 9.33
C ILE A 125 19.88 -3.47 8.01
N VAL A 126 20.57 -2.32 8.04
CA VAL A 126 20.90 -1.55 6.85
C VAL A 126 21.78 -2.34 5.89
N LYS A 127 22.82 -3.03 6.41
CA LYS A 127 23.68 -3.87 5.57
C LYS A 127 22.94 -5.04 4.93
N LEU A 128 21.98 -5.64 5.64
CA LEU A 128 21.15 -6.72 5.10
C LEU A 128 20.16 -6.22 4.03
N ALA A 129 19.57 -5.03 4.20
CA ALA A 129 18.53 -4.51 3.30
C ALA A 129 19.08 -3.76 2.07
N LEU A 130 20.14 -2.97 2.26
CA LEU A 130 20.71 -2.08 1.24
C LEU A 130 22.03 -2.59 0.67
N GLY A 131 22.78 -3.40 1.43
CA GLY A 131 24.05 -4.00 1.02
C GLY A 131 25.22 -3.60 1.91
N THR A 132 26.33 -4.34 1.83
CA THR A 132 27.49 -4.18 2.74
C THR A 132 28.26 -2.89 2.57
N ALA A 133 28.12 -2.22 1.42
CA ALA A 133 28.71 -0.91 1.13
C ALA A 133 27.99 0.25 1.83
N TYR A 134 26.78 0.03 2.34
CA TYR A 134 26.06 1.02 3.14
C TYR A 134 26.52 0.97 4.60
N GLU A 135 26.72 2.14 5.19
CA GLU A 135 27.05 2.30 6.60
C GLU A 135 25.92 3.04 7.31
N ALA A 136 25.60 2.63 8.54
CA ALA A 136 24.57 3.30 9.33
C ALA A 136 25.12 3.72 10.69
N GLU A 137 24.60 4.81 11.23
CA GLU A 137 24.86 5.24 12.59
C GLU A 137 23.66 5.96 13.20
N LEU A 138 23.51 5.83 14.51
CA LEU A 138 22.53 6.60 15.26
C LEU A 138 23.09 7.99 15.60
N VAL A 139 22.40 9.02 15.12
CA VAL A 139 22.74 10.43 15.38
C VAL A 139 21.64 11.05 16.22
N LYS A 140 21.98 11.62 17.39
CA LYS A 140 20.98 12.26 18.28
C LYS A 140 20.35 13.45 17.55
N VAL A 141 19.02 13.51 17.51
CA VAL A 141 18.30 14.64 16.90
C VAL A 141 18.39 15.84 17.85
N SER A 142 18.79 17.00 17.33
CA SER A 142 18.85 18.23 18.14
C SER A 142 17.46 18.85 18.28
N SER A 143 17.15 19.40 19.46
CA SER A 143 15.85 20.01 19.80
C SER A 143 15.47 21.27 18.98
N ALA A 144 16.34 21.72 18.06
CA ALA A 144 16.16 22.92 17.24
C ALA A 144 15.37 22.70 15.93
N GLN A 145 15.02 21.46 15.58
CA GLN A 145 14.20 21.11 14.40
C GLN A 145 12.71 20.92 14.77
N LYS A 146 12.10 21.88 15.46
CA LYS A 146 10.64 21.90 15.66
C LYS A 146 9.97 22.53 14.43
N PRO A 147 8.92 21.93 13.85
CA PRO A 147 8.07 22.62 12.88
C PRO A 147 7.45 23.86 13.56
N ALA A 148 7.56 25.02 12.92
CA ALA A 148 7.09 26.31 13.47
C ALA A 148 5.56 26.37 13.67
N ASP A 149 4.80 25.45 13.07
CA ASP A 149 3.35 25.61 12.84
C ASP A 149 2.43 24.75 13.71
N LEU A 150 2.94 24.11 14.78
CA LEU A 150 2.13 23.33 15.73
C LEU A 150 0.95 24.11 16.34
N ALA A 151 1.05 25.44 16.43
CA ALA A 151 -0.02 26.32 16.94
C ALA A 151 -1.19 26.53 15.95
N SER A 152 -1.01 26.24 14.66
CA SER A 152 -2.01 26.53 13.62
C SER A 152 -3.04 25.41 13.39
N TRP A 153 -2.81 24.22 13.96
CA TRP A 153 -3.62 23.02 13.69
C TRP A 153 -4.73 22.76 14.73
N GLY A 154 -5.04 23.74 15.58
CA GLY A 154 -6.11 23.60 16.59
C GLY A 154 -5.84 22.54 17.66
N ALA A 155 -4.55 22.21 17.89
CA ALA A 155 -4.09 21.22 18.85
C ALA A 155 -4.05 21.75 20.30
N ASP A 156 -4.93 22.69 20.68
CA ASP A 156 -5.00 23.32 22.01
C ASP A 156 -5.37 22.36 23.16
N LYS A 157 -5.33 21.04 22.93
CA LYS A 157 -5.57 20.00 23.95
C LYS A 157 -4.47 18.94 24.06
N LEU A 158 -3.37 19.06 23.31
CA LEU A 158 -2.22 18.16 23.40
C LEU A 158 -0.98 18.94 23.85
N THR A 159 -1.08 19.61 25.00
CA THR A 159 0.08 20.23 25.64
C THR A 159 0.52 19.38 26.81
N ASP A 160 1.35 18.38 26.56
CA ASP A 160 2.34 17.98 27.55
C ASP A 160 3.56 18.89 27.35
N THR A 161 3.60 19.97 28.13
CA THR A 161 4.62 21.03 28.08
C THR A 161 5.92 20.65 28.79
N THR A 162 6.27 19.37 28.84
CA THR A 162 7.53 18.87 29.44
C THR A 162 8.49 18.24 28.44
N LEU A 163 8.69 18.85 27.26
CA LEU A 163 9.67 18.40 26.27
C LEU A 163 11.07 18.97 26.56
N THR A 164 11.76 18.41 27.55
CA THR A 164 13.20 18.60 27.80
C THR A 164 13.98 17.40 27.26
N GLU A 165 14.91 17.62 26.34
CA GLU A 165 15.76 16.61 25.63
C GLU A 165 14.99 15.45 24.97
N THR A 166 14.81 15.51 23.65
CA THR A 166 14.21 14.41 22.86
C THR A 166 15.13 13.18 22.88
N ASN A 167 14.65 12.05 23.40
CA ASN A 167 15.33 10.74 23.34
C ASN A 167 15.10 10.07 21.98
N VAL A 168 15.48 10.77 20.91
CA VAL A 168 15.28 10.35 19.52
C VAL A 168 16.59 10.44 18.76
N TRP A 169 16.83 9.43 17.95
CA TRP A 169 18.01 9.29 17.11
C TRP A 169 17.58 9.05 15.66
N ALA A 170 18.17 9.81 14.74
CA ALA A 170 18.10 9.53 13.33
C ALA A 170 18.97 8.31 13.00
N VAL A 171 18.42 7.39 12.21
CA VAL A 171 19.20 6.33 11.57
C VAL A 171 19.85 6.94 10.33
N SER A 172 21.02 7.54 10.50
CA SER A 172 21.79 8.14 9.41
C SER A 172 22.48 7.04 8.62
N VAL A 173 22.30 7.03 7.31
CA VAL A 173 22.88 6.05 6.40
C VAL A 173 23.78 6.76 5.41
N ARG A 174 25.02 6.31 5.29
CA ARG A 174 25.95 6.69 4.23
C ARG A 174 25.86 5.66 3.10
N ASP A 175 25.64 6.14 1.89
CA ASP A 175 25.61 5.32 0.68
C ASP A 175 27.02 5.08 0.10
N PRO A 176 27.17 4.23 -0.93
CA PRO A 176 28.47 3.92 -1.53
C PRO A 176 29.18 5.10 -2.17
N ASP A 177 28.44 6.15 -2.55
CA ASP A 177 28.99 7.37 -3.13
C ASP A 177 29.45 8.38 -2.06
N GLY A 178 29.18 8.07 -0.78
CA GLY A 178 29.58 8.85 0.37
C GLY A 178 28.55 9.88 0.80
N GLU A 179 27.38 9.96 0.15
CA GLU A 179 26.30 10.83 0.58
C GLU A 179 25.56 10.22 1.77
N THR A 180 25.06 11.09 2.65
CA THR A 180 24.30 10.68 3.84
C THR A 180 22.84 11.05 3.72
N PHE A 181 21.95 10.15 4.14
CA PHE A 181 20.53 10.40 4.24
C PHE A 181 19.94 9.81 5.53
N THR A 182 18.80 10.34 5.97
CA THR A 182 18.04 9.78 7.10
C THR A 182 17.14 8.67 6.58
N LEU A 183 17.34 7.45 7.08
CA LEU A 183 16.48 6.31 6.76
C LEU A 183 15.15 6.36 7.54
N GLY A 184 15.18 6.93 8.73
CA GLY A 184 14.06 7.04 9.66
C GLY A 184 14.58 7.31 11.07
N HIS A 185 13.72 7.13 12.06
CA HIS A 185 14.03 7.47 13.44
C HIS A 185 13.86 6.28 14.37
N THR A 186 14.58 6.30 15.48
CA THR A 186 14.33 5.43 16.63
C THR A 186 14.36 6.28 17.89
N GLY A 187 13.46 5.99 18.83
CA GLY A 187 13.38 6.73 20.08
C GLY A 187 12.72 5.92 21.17
N THR A 188 12.86 6.36 22.42
CA THR A 188 12.17 5.72 23.55
C THR A 188 10.66 5.87 23.39
N LEU A 189 9.90 4.91 23.91
CA LEU A 189 8.44 5.02 23.90
C LEU A 189 7.99 6.21 24.74
N THR A 190 6.87 6.82 24.34
CA THR A 190 6.12 7.68 25.26
C THR A 190 5.58 6.84 26.42
N TRP A 191 5.25 7.49 27.55
CA TRP A 191 4.57 6.82 28.65
C TRP A 191 3.35 6.02 28.18
N LEU A 192 2.53 6.62 27.30
CA LEU A 192 1.36 5.97 26.72
C LEU A 192 1.73 4.77 25.85
N GLY A 193 2.78 4.87 25.03
CA GLY A 193 3.31 3.75 24.26
C GLY A 193 3.73 2.59 25.16
N GLY A 194 4.42 2.88 26.26
CA GLY A 194 4.79 1.89 27.28
C GLY A 194 3.58 1.21 27.91
N VAL A 195 2.56 1.99 28.32
CA VAL A 195 1.30 1.45 28.88
C VAL A 195 0.57 0.55 27.90
N LEU A 196 0.39 0.99 26.65
CA LEU A 196 -0.30 0.21 25.61
C LEU A 196 0.43 -1.10 25.31
N LEU A 197 1.76 -1.06 25.25
CA LEU A 197 2.58 -2.23 25.04
C LEU A 197 2.70 -3.13 26.29
N GLY A 198 2.43 -2.58 27.48
CA GLY A 198 2.68 -3.25 28.76
C GLY A 198 4.17 -3.42 29.06
N LYS A 199 4.98 -2.42 28.72
CA LYS A 199 6.44 -2.40 28.91
C LYS A 199 6.89 -1.09 29.53
N ASP A 200 8.09 -1.12 30.10
CA ASP A 200 8.74 0.09 30.59
C ASP A 200 9.15 0.99 29.40
N PRO A 201 8.64 2.23 29.32
CA PRO A 201 8.91 3.13 28.21
C PRO A 201 10.38 3.57 28.12
N GLU A 202 11.13 3.62 29.23
CA GLU A 202 12.52 4.07 29.23
C GLU A 202 13.49 3.03 28.64
N SER A 203 13.13 1.76 28.73
CA SER A 203 13.91 0.62 28.21
C SER A 203 13.32 0.02 26.92
N SER A 204 12.31 0.67 26.35
CA SER A 204 11.62 0.26 25.13
C SER A 204 11.72 1.35 24.08
N TYR A 205 11.93 0.93 22.84
CA TYR A 205 12.09 1.84 21.71
C TYR A 205 11.01 1.59 20.67
N ALA A 206 10.58 2.65 20.00
CA ALA A 206 9.92 2.55 18.72
C ALA A 206 10.85 3.03 17.61
N PHE A 207 10.49 2.72 16.38
CA PHE A 207 11.19 3.19 15.21
C PHE A 207 10.29 3.35 13.99
N SER A 208 10.80 4.10 13.03
CA SER A 208 10.27 4.28 11.69
C SER A 208 11.36 4.04 10.64
N ILE A 209 10.96 3.60 9.45
CA ILE A 209 11.79 3.46 8.25
C ILE A 209 10.96 3.99 7.09
N ASP A 210 11.51 4.96 6.37
CA ASP A 210 10.93 5.52 5.15
C ASP A 210 11.39 4.70 3.94
N ILE A 211 10.47 3.87 3.43
CA ILE A 211 10.77 2.94 2.34
C ILE A 211 10.89 3.67 1.01
N ASP A 212 10.12 4.73 0.81
CA ASP A 212 10.19 5.54 -0.40
C ASP A 212 11.56 6.22 -0.49
N GLN A 213 12.01 6.86 0.60
CA GLN A 213 13.32 7.48 0.68
C GLN A 213 14.45 6.46 0.49
N ALA A 214 14.35 5.30 1.13
CA ALA A 214 15.32 4.24 0.97
C ALA A 214 15.36 3.71 -0.47
N ALA A 215 14.20 3.60 -1.14
CA ALA A 215 14.12 3.17 -2.53
C ALA A 215 14.76 4.20 -3.47
N CYS A 216 14.47 5.50 -3.29
CA CYS A 216 15.12 6.56 -4.07
C CYS A 216 16.64 6.47 -3.97
N ARG A 217 17.17 6.32 -2.75
CA ARG A 217 18.62 6.25 -2.52
C ARG A 217 19.24 4.98 -3.08
N LYS A 218 18.62 3.81 -2.82
CA LYS A 218 19.09 2.51 -3.32
C LYS A 218 19.19 2.46 -4.85
N PHE A 219 18.29 3.14 -5.55
CA PHE A 219 18.16 3.09 -7.00
C PHE A 219 18.63 4.36 -7.73
N GLY A 220 19.23 5.31 -7.01
CA GLY A 220 19.74 6.57 -7.57
C GLY A 220 18.66 7.43 -8.23
N LEU A 221 17.46 7.48 -7.65
CA LEU A 221 16.37 8.34 -8.11
C LEU A 221 16.52 9.75 -7.54
N SER A 222 16.30 10.77 -8.37
CA SER A 222 16.46 12.17 -7.97
C SER A 222 15.32 12.67 -7.07
N SER A 223 14.16 12.02 -7.12
CA SER A 223 13.00 12.39 -6.31
C SER A 223 12.05 11.22 -6.07
N ARG A 224 11.16 11.33 -5.08
CA ARG A 224 10.07 10.37 -4.85
C ARG A 224 9.10 10.28 -6.01
N LYS A 225 8.90 11.38 -6.74
CA LYS A 225 8.02 11.43 -7.92
C LYS A 225 8.38 10.37 -8.96
N GLU A 226 9.68 10.11 -9.16
CA GLU A 226 10.13 9.07 -10.09
C GLU A 226 9.64 7.67 -9.68
N LEU A 227 9.45 7.40 -8.38
CA LEU A 227 8.91 6.11 -7.92
C LEU A 227 7.49 5.86 -8.43
N PHE A 228 6.75 6.86 -8.92
CA PHE A 228 5.38 6.69 -9.40
C PHE A 228 5.29 6.69 -10.93
N ASP A 229 6.44 6.58 -11.61
CA ASP A 229 6.51 6.26 -13.03
C ASP A 229 6.20 4.77 -13.22
N ASN A 230 5.21 4.47 -14.07
CA ASN A 230 4.75 3.10 -14.33
C ASN A 230 5.09 2.65 -15.77
N THR A 231 5.94 3.39 -16.49
CA THR A 231 6.37 3.05 -17.85
C THR A 231 7.38 1.89 -17.85
N ASP A 232 7.47 1.18 -18.97
CA ASP A 232 8.45 0.13 -19.19
C ASP A 232 9.89 0.68 -19.11
N ALA A 233 10.11 1.89 -19.61
CA ALA A 233 11.39 2.57 -19.56
C ALA A 233 11.89 2.73 -18.12
N PHE A 234 10.99 3.00 -17.19
CA PHE A 234 11.31 3.08 -15.76
C PHE A 234 11.40 1.69 -15.12
N LEU A 235 10.33 0.88 -15.18
CA LEU A 235 10.25 -0.38 -14.42
C LEU A 235 11.27 -1.43 -14.88
N SER A 236 11.69 -1.41 -16.14
CA SER A 236 12.72 -2.34 -16.64
C SER A 236 14.10 -2.15 -16.01
N ARG A 237 14.35 -1.01 -15.35
CA ARG A 237 15.57 -0.76 -14.56
C ARG A 237 15.67 -1.66 -13.32
N PHE A 238 14.55 -2.22 -12.83
CA PHE A 238 14.45 -2.86 -11.52
C PHE A 238 13.95 -4.31 -11.61
N THR A 239 14.70 -5.16 -12.32
CA THR A 239 14.31 -6.58 -12.44
C THR A 239 14.59 -7.33 -11.13
N ASP A 240 13.55 -7.88 -10.51
CA ASP A 240 13.62 -8.72 -9.31
C ASP A 240 12.63 -9.87 -9.43
N ASP A 241 13.17 -11.09 -9.44
CA ASP A 241 12.39 -12.33 -9.57
C ASP A 241 12.15 -13.05 -8.25
N SER A 242 12.47 -12.42 -7.12
CA SER A 242 12.13 -12.96 -5.82
C SER A 242 10.61 -12.96 -5.63
N SER A 243 10.10 -14.06 -5.06
CA SER A 243 8.77 -14.06 -4.45
C SER A 243 8.65 -13.00 -3.37
N SER A 244 7.42 -12.67 -3.03
CA SER A 244 7.13 -11.78 -1.91
C SER A 244 7.57 -12.43 -0.58
N VAL A 245 7.96 -11.61 0.40
CA VAL A 245 8.56 -12.11 1.65
C VAL A 245 7.57 -12.88 2.53
N THR A 246 6.28 -12.57 2.44
CA THR A 246 5.23 -13.26 3.22
C THR A 246 4.34 -14.11 2.33
N GLU A 247 3.65 -15.08 2.93
CA GLU A 247 2.74 -15.98 2.21
C GLU A 247 1.28 -15.52 2.29
N SER A 248 1.04 -14.20 2.39
CA SER A 248 -0.34 -13.70 2.41
C SER A 248 -1.03 -13.94 1.07
N PHE A 249 -2.36 -13.90 1.08
CA PHE A 249 -3.15 -14.13 -0.14
C PHE A 249 -2.88 -13.02 -1.17
N GLU A 250 -2.67 -11.81 -0.68
CA GLU A 250 -2.33 -10.61 -1.42
C GLU A 250 -0.96 -10.76 -2.09
N ASP A 251 0.05 -11.24 -1.34
CA ASP A 251 1.38 -11.53 -1.87
C ASP A 251 1.34 -12.66 -2.92
N ARG A 252 0.48 -13.67 -2.74
CA ARG A 252 0.20 -14.70 -3.77
C ARG A 252 -0.41 -14.10 -5.03
N CYS A 253 -1.37 -13.17 -4.90
CA CYS A 253 -1.93 -12.45 -6.05
C CYS A 253 -0.84 -11.69 -6.82
N ARG A 254 0.04 -10.97 -6.12
CA ARG A 254 1.16 -10.24 -6.73
C ARG A 254 2.13 -11.16 -7.45
N ASP A 255 2.59 -12.21 -6.77
CA ASP A 255 3.52 -13.19 -7.34
C ASP A 255 2.93 -13.85 -8.59
N THR A 256 1.63 -14.18 -8.55
CA THR A 256 0.90 -14.79 -9.68
C THR A 256 0.85 -13.86 -10.88
N LEU A 257 0.44 -12.59 -10.70
CA LEU A 257 0.34 -11.62 -11.79
C LEU A 257 1.71 -11.30 -12.40
N ARG A 258 2.74 -11.13 -11.57
CA ARG A 258 4.11 -10.94 -12.06
C ARG A 258 4.63 -12.16 -12.83
N ALA A 259 4.34 -13.38 -12.35
CA ALA A 259 4.69 -14.61 -13.06
C ALA A 259 3.94 -14.76 -14.41
N MET A 260 2.76 -14.12 -14.53
CA MET A 260 2.00 -14.01 -15.77
C MET A 260 2.48 -12.87 -16.69
N GLY A 261 3.49 -12.11 -16.29
CA GLY A 261 4.08 -11.03 -17.08
C GLY A 261 3.38 -9.67 -16.94
N TYR A 262 2.57 -9.47 -15.90
CA TYR A 262 2.04 -8.16 -15.56
C TYR A 262 3.03 -7.38 -14.69
N ASP A 263 3.28 -6.13 -15.04
CA ASP A 263 4.11 -5.21 -14.25
C ASP A 263 3.34 -4.67 -13.04
N GLU A 264 3.96 -4.70 -11.85
CA GLU A 264 3.35 -4.10 -10.65
C GLU A 264 3.51 -2.57 -10.71
N GLY A 265 2.39 -1.88 -10.82
CA GLY A 265 2.33 -0.43 -10.78
C GLY A 265 1.92 0.12 -9.42
N PHE A 266 2.28 1.37 -9.16
CA PHE A 266 1.78 2.19 -8.07
C PHE A 266 0.96 3.33 -8.67
N GLY A 267 -0.37 3.12 -8.70
CA GLY A 267 -1.34 4.09 -9.19
C GLY A 267 -1.75 5.09 -8.12
N MET A 268 -2.69 5.97 -8.51
CA MET A 268 -3.20 7.02 -7.65
C MET A 268 -3.96 6.44 -6.44
N LYS A 269 -3.61 6.88 -5.24
CA LYS A 269 -4.23 6.41 -3.97
C LYS A 269 -5.41 7.25 -3.53
N LEU A 270 -5.45 8.49 -4.00
CA LEU A 270 -6.57 9.41 -3.84
C LEU A 270 -6.98 9.83 -5.25
N TYR A 271 -8.27 10.15 -5.41
CA TYR A 271 -8.89 10.39 -6.70
C TYR A 271 -9.23 11.88 -6.88
N PRO A 272 -8.92 12.45 -8.05
CA PRO A 272 -9.32 13.82 -8.36
C PRO A 272 -10.82 13.89 -8.69
N ASP A 273 -11.36 15.10 -8.65
CA ASP A 273 -12.76 15.32 -9.04
C ASP A 273 -13.00 14.91 -10.52
N GLY A 274 -14.18 14.38 -10.79
CA GLY A 274 -14.57 13.93 -12.13
C GLY A 274 -13.88 12.66 -12.66
N ILE A 275 -13.00 12.01 -11.89
CA ILE A 275 -12.31 10.80 -12.37
C ILE A 275 -13.28 9.66 -12.73
N TYR A 276 -14.38 9.51 -12.00
CA TYR A 276 -15.39 8.49 -12.33
C TYR A 276 -16.08 8.80 -13.67
N LYS A 277 -16.31 10.08 -14.01
CA LYS A 277 -16.79 10.46 -15.35
C LYS A 277 -15.77 10.10 -16.43
N LYS A 278 -14.48 10.22 -16.11
CA LYS A 278 -13.37 9.85 -17.02
C LYS A 278 -13.47 8.36 -17.39
N MET A 279 -13.72 7.47 -16.43
CA MET A 279 -13.98 6.03 -16.67
C MET A 279 -15.42 5.70 -17.13
N ASN A 280 -16.13 6.68 -17.70
CA ASN A 280 -17.49 6.55 -18.23
C ASN A 280 -18.58 6.20 -17.20
N MET A 281 -18.37 6.43 -15.90
CA MET A 281 -19.42 6.29 -14.90
C MET A 281 -20.30 7.55 -14.82
N ILE A 282 -21.59 7.34 -14.54
CA ILE A 282 -22.54 8.43 -14.30
C ILE A 282 -22.38 8.89 -12.85
N GLN A 283 -22.14 10.18 -12.64
CA GLN A 283 -22.07 10.79 -11.31
C GLN A 283 -23.34 11.60 -11.05
N ASP A 284 -24.42 10.91 -10.75
CA ASP A 284 -25.64 11.56 -10.28
C ASP A 284 -25.54 11.84 -8.78
N GLU A 285 -26.36 12.78 -8.29
CA GLU A 285 -26.25 13.23 -6.90
C GLU A 285 -26.48 12.12 -5.86
N TRP A 286 -27.33 11.14 -6.23
CA TRP A 286 -27.76 10.02 -5.41
C TRP A 286 -26.80 8.83 -5.42
N ASP A 287 -25.88 8.74 -6.39
CA ASP A 287 -24.94 7.62 -6.50
C ASP A 287 -23.62 7.93 -5.77
N LEU A 288 -23.61 7.62 -4.47
CA LEU A 288 -22.43 7.79 -3.62
C LEU A 288 -21.25 6.91 -4.08
N ASN A 289 -21.50 5.77 -4.74
CA ASN A 289 -20.42 4.89 -5.18
C ASN A 289 -19.57 5.55 -6.27
N ASN A 290 -20.20 6.36 -7.12
CA ASN A 290 -19.52 7.06 -8.22
C ASN A 290 -18.99 8.44 -7.81
N LYS A 291 -19.12 8.83 -6.54
CA LYS A 291 -18.54 10.07 -5.98
C LYS A 291 -17.31 9.83 -5.10
N GLY A 292 -17.03 8.58 -4.74
CA GLY A 292 -15.98 8.24 -3.80
C GLY A 292 -16.32 8.66 -2.37
N VAL A 293 -15.38 8.42 -1.46
CA VAL A 293 -15.44 8.96 -0.09
C VAL A 293 -14.71 10.29 -0.06
N LEU A 294 -15.43 11.39 0.12
CA LEU A 294 -14.86 12.73 -0.03
C LEU A 294 -13.94 13.12 1.13
N LEU A 295 -12.90 13.88 0.79
CA LEU A 295 -12.05 14.56 1.77
C LEU A 295 -12.77 15.79 2.33
N LYS A 296 -12.38 16.20 3.54
CA LYS A 296 -12.85 17.46 4.14
C LYS A 296 -12.35 18.67 3.36
N GLU A 297 -11.07 18.65 3.02
CA GLU A 297 -10.40 19.65 2.21
C GLU A 297 -9.70 18.91 1.06
N PRO A 298 -9.75 19.43 -0.18
CA PRO A 298 -8.95 18.89 -1.26
C PRO A 298 -7.45 18.87 -0.91
N LEU A 299 -6.76 17.83 -1.39
CA LEU A 299 -5.32 17.67 -1.25
C LEU A 299 -4.69 17.75 -2.64
N GLY A 300 -4.16 18.90 -3.00
CA GLY A 300 -3.76 19.21 -4.38
C GLY A 300 -4.96 19.07 -5.32
N SER A 301 -4.84 18.16 -6.30
CA SER A 301 -5.94 17.81 -7.21
C SER A 301 -6.92 16.77 -6.66
N TYR A 302 -6.58 16.12 -5.54
CA TYR A 302 -7.35 15.00 -5.00
C TYR A 302 -8.52 15.48 -4.13
N THR A 303 -9.69 14.89 -4.32
CA THR A 303 -10.93 15.26 -3.61
C THR A 303 -11.59 14.12 -2.86
N GLY A 304 -11.16 12.87 -3.10
CA GLY A 304 -11.74 11.72 -2.41
C GLY A 304 -10.90 10.45 -2.49
N LEU A 305 -11.38 9.41 -1.82
CA LEU A 305 -10.82 8.07 -1.83
C LEU A 305 -11.49 7.18 -2.89
N PRO A 306 -10.75 6.20 -3.46
CA PRO A 306 -11.26 5.30 -4.48
C PRO A 306 -12.32 4.34 -3.95
N THR A 307 -13.42 4.15 -4.68
CA THR A 307 -14.38 3.05 -4.48
C THR A 307 -14.07 1.85 -5.38
N VAL A 308 -13.29 2.05 -6.44
CA VAL A 308 -12.78 1.01 -7.35
C VAL A 308 -11.39 1.39 -7.83
N LEU A 309 -10.58 0.42 -8.25
CA LEU A 309 -9.23 0.66 -8.76
C LEU A 309 -9.19 0.90 -10.28
N THR A 310 -10.34 0.87 -10.95
CA THR A 310 -10.43 1.08 -12.41
C THR A 310 -9.74 2.35 -12.88
N PRO A 311 -9.97 3.55 -12.32
CA PRO A 311 -9.24 4.74 -12.76
C PRO A 311 -7.73 4.67 -12.57
N ALA A 312 -7.25 4.04 -11.48
CA ALA A 312 -5.84 3.90 -11.22
C ALA A 312 -5.16 3.00 -12.26
N ILE A 313 -5.78 1.87 -12.63
CA ILE A 313 -5.21 0.98 -13.66
C ILE A 313 -5.33 1.57 -15.07
N GLU A 314 -6.40 2.28 -15.39
CA GLU A 314 -6.56 2.99 -16.68
C GLU A 314 -5.54 4.11 -16.84
N ASP A 315 -5.18 4.81 -15.74
CA ASP A 315 -4.10 5.81 -15.75
C ASP A 315 -2.73 5.18 -15.99
N ILE A 316 -2.43 4.03 -15.37
CA ILE A 316 -1.19 3.29 -15.62
C ILE A 316 -1.09 2.89 -17.12
N ILE A 317 -2.14 2.30 -17.68
CA ILE A 317 -2.18 1.89 -19.08
C ILE A 317 -2.10 3.09 -20.04
N SER A 318 -2.78 4.19 -19.71
CA SER A 318 -2.70 5.45 -20.46
C SER A 318 -1.27 5.99 -20.54
N ARG A 319 -0.54 6.03 -19.42
CA ARG A 319 0.85 6.50 -19.39
C ARG A 319 1.77 5.62 -20.24
N LYS A 320 1.60 4.31 -20.15
CA LYS A 320 2.33 3.34 -20.98
C LYS A 320 2.08 3.56 -22.47
N TRP A 321 0.83 3.74 -22.86
CA TRP A 321 0.48 4.08 -24.25
C TRP A 321 1.09 5.42 -24.69
N ALA A 322 1.00 6.45 -23.86
CA ALA A 322 1.59 7.76 -24.13
C ALA A 322 3.12 7.72 -24.27
N ALA A 323 3.78 6.76 -23.60
CA ALA A 323 5.22 6.50 -23.74
C ALA A 323 5.58 5.73 -25.04
N GLY A 324 4.60 5.34 -25.84
CA GLY A 324 4.80 4.64 -27.11
C GLY A 324 4.98 3.12 -26.99
N GLU A 325 4.58 2.53 -25.86
CA GLU A 325 4.59 1.08 -25.66
C GLU A 325 3.58 0.42 -26.61
N ALA A 326 4.02 -0.56 -27.41
CA ALA A 326 3.16 -1.23 -28.41
C ALA A 326 2.18 -2.25 -27.79
N SER A 327 2.49 -2.70 -26.57
CA SER A 327 1.69 -3.61 -25.77
C SER A 327 2.06 -3.43 -24.32
N ALA A 328 1.10 -3.57 -23.41
CA ALA A 328 1.36 -3.53 -21.98
C ALA A 328 0.50 -4.54 -21.21
N LYS A 329 1.03 -5.00 -20.07
CA LYS A 329 0.31 -5.70 -19.02
C LYS A 329 0.69 -5.09 -17.69
N ALA A 330 -0.26 -4.55 -16.94
CA ALA A 330 0.01 -3.92 -15.64
C ALA A 330 -1.02 -4.33 -14.61
N PHE A 331 -0.64 -4.30 -13.33
CA PHE A 331 -1.56 -4.51 -12.22
C PHE A 331 -1.25 -3.65 -11.02
N GLU A 332 -2.24 -3.50 -10.14
CA GLU A 332 -2.13 -2.83 -8.87
C GLU A 332 -2.96 -3.54 -7.80
N ILE A 333 -2.47 -3.52 -6.56
CA ILE A 333 -3.24 -3.90 -5.37
C ILE A 333 -3.28 -2.73 -4.41
N SER A 334 -4.48 -2.31 -4.02
CA SER A 334 -4.68 -1.19 -3.10
C SER A 334 -6.02 -1.27 -2.38
N HIS A 335 -6.18 -0.42 -1.37
CA HIS A 335 -7.43 -0.25 -0.64
C HIS A 335 -8.45 0.55 -1.45
N ILE A 336 -9.71 0.16 -1.30
CA ILE A 336 -10.90 0.86 -1.78
C ILE A 336 -11.87 1.06 -0.62
N PHE A 337 -12.70 2.09 -0.71
CA PHE A 337 -13.51 2.58 0.40
C PHE A 337 -14.97 2.68 -0.02
N MET A 338 -15.81 1.77 0.46
CA MET A 338 -17.24 1.79 0.16
C MET A 338 -17.92 2.82 1.05
N PRO A 339 -18.61 3.83 0.49
CA PRO A 339 -19.30 4.83 1.27
C PRO A 339 -20.41 4.17 2.11
N ARG A 340 -20.61 4.68 3.32
CA ARG A 340 -21.77 4.36 4.15
C ARG A 340 -22.42 5.64 4.63
N GLN A 341 -23.74 5.62 4.77
CA GLN A 341 -24.44 6.71 5.44
C GLN A 341 -24.11 6.67 6.93
N ASN A 342 -23.73 7.83 7.49
CA ASN A 342 -23.55 8.06 8.92
C ASN A 342 -22.63 7.07 9.65
N SER A 343 -21.64 6.49 8.96
CA SER A 343 -20.65 5.58 9.57
C SER A 343 -19.35 5.57 8.78
N SER A 344 -18.29 4.99 9.37
CA SER A 344 -17.02 4.77 8.66
C SER A 344 -17.26 4.08 7.32
N PRO A 345 -16.57 4.51 6.25
CA PRO A 345 -16.47 3.72 5.03
C PRO A 345 -16.06 2.27 5.33
N ILE A 346 -16.57 1.33 4.54
CA ILE A 346 -16.04 -0.04 4.56
C ILE A 346 -14.78 -0.04 3.73
N GLU A 347 -13.67 -0.31 4.38
CA GLU A 347 -12.40 -0.49 3.72
C GLU A 347 -12.25 -1.93 3.23
N LYS A 348 -11.81 -2.09 1.99
CA LYS A 348 -11.53 -3.38 1.35
C LYS A 348 -10.22 -3.32 0.58
N LEU A 349 -9.60 -4.47 0.36
CA LEU A 349 -8.52 -4.61 -0.62
C LEU A 349 -9.06 -5.08 -1.96
N ALA A 350 -8.54 -4.52 -3.03
CA ALA A 350 -8.82 -4.92 -4.40
C ALA A 350 -7.53 -5.11 -5.20
N VAL A 351 -7.62 -5.95 -6.21
CA VAL A 351 -6.62 -6.11 -7.27
C VAL A 351 -7.25 -5.69 -8.59
N SER A 352 -6.52 -4.88 -9.35
CA SER A 352 -6.93 -4.48 -10.68
C SER A 352 -5.79 -4.71 -11.66
N PHE A 353 -6.06 -5.28 -12.81
CA PHE A 353 -5.06 -5.52 -13.85
C PHE A 353 -5.65 -5.30 -15.23
N ALA A 354 -4.81 -4.82 -16.14
CA ALA A 354 -5.21 -4.46 -17.47
C ALA A 354 -4.13 -4.80 -18.51
N ALA A 355 -4.56 -4.96 -19.75
CA ALA A 355 -3.68 -5.28 -20.86
C ALA A 355 -4.17 -4.65 -22.18
N TYR A 356 -3.23 -4.34 -23.06
CA TYR A 356 -3.49 -4.04 -24.46
C TYR A 356 -2.33 -4.54 -25.35
N GLY A 357 -2.59 -4.64 -26.64
CA GLY A 357 -1.59 -4.98 -27.65
C GLY A 357 -2.13 -5.92 -28.72
N LYS A 358 -1.31 -6.18 -29.75
CA LYS A 358 -1.70 -7.01 -30.91
C LYS A 358 -2.19 -8.43 -30.55
N ASP A 359 -1.71 -8.98 -29.43
CA ASP A 359 -2.01 -10.33 -28.98
C ASP A 359 -3.02 -10.33 -27.82
N THR A 360 -3.68 -9.20 -27.56
CA THR A 360 -4.69 -9.03 -26.50
C THR A 360 -6.05 -8.76 -27.13
N ASP A 361 -6.97 -9.68 -26.85
CA ASP A 361 -8.38 -9.65 -27.22
C ASP A 361 -9.23 -10.21 -26.07
N MET A 362 -10.55 -10.22 -26.22
CA MET A 362 -11.45 -10.66 -25.14
C MET A 362 -11.20 -12.12 -24.75
N ALA A 363 -10.84 -12.99 -25.71
CA ALA A 363 -10.63 -14.41 -25.46
C ALA A 363 -9.33 -14.65 -24.68
N SER A 364 -8.23 -14.03 -25.12
CA SER A 364 -6.94 -14.09 -24.43
C SER A 364 -6.99 -13.43 -23.05
N PHE A 365 -7.69 -12.31 -22.89
CA PHE A 365 -7.85 -11.68 -21.59
C PHE A 365 -8.74 -12.50 -20.64
N THR A 366 -9.82 -13.12 -21.15
CA THR A 366 -10.63 -14.07 -20.35
C THR A 366 -9.78 -15.24 -19.85
N LYS A 367 -8.85 -15.73 -20.69
CA LYS A 367 -7.89 -16.76 -20.30
C LYS A 367 -6.94 -16.25 -19.22
N ASP A 368 -6.41 -15.03 -19.33
CA ASP A 368 -5.54 -14.45 -18.30
C ASP A 368 -6.28 -14.33 -16.95
N VAL A 369 -7.54 -13.88 -16.95
CA VAL A 369 -8.37 -13.83 -15.73
C VAL A 369 -8.58 -15.23 -15.13
N GLY A 370 -8.91 -16.23 -15.97
CA GLY A 370 -9.10 -17.61 -15.51
C GLY A 370 -7.83 -18.23 -14.94
N ASP A 371 -6.71 -18.06 -15.65
CA ASP A 371 -5.39 -18.53 -15.21
C ASP A 371 -4.99 -17.88 -13.87
N PHE A 372 -5.28 -16.58 -13.69
CA PHE A 372 -5.04 -15.88 -12.43
C PHE A 372 -5.88 -16.48 -11.30
N LEU A 373 -7.20 -16.62 -11.49
CA LEU A 373 -8.12 -17.17 -10.48
C LEU A 373 -7.74 -18.61 -10.08
N THR A 374 -7.45 -19.48 -11.06
CA THR A 374 -7.00 -20.84 -10.81
C THR A 374 -5.70 -20.87 -10.00
N LYS A 375 -4.69 -20.05 -10.37
CA LYS A 375 -3.38 -20.03 -9.70
C LYS A 375 -3.44 -19.53 -8.26
N ILE A 376 -4.39 -18.64 -7.92
CA ILE A 376 -4.60 -18.19 -6.54
C ILE A 376 -5.47 -19.16 -5.71
N GLY A 377 -6.01 -20.21 -6.33
CA GLY A 377 -6.77 -21.29 -5.67
C GLY A 377 -8.29 -21.23 -5.87
N ASN A 378 -8.79 -20.45 -6.83
CA ASN A 378 -10.21 -20.40 -7.20
C ASN A 378 -10.43 -21.18 -8.50
N ASN A 379 -10.59 -22.50 -8.42
CA ASN A 379 -10.74 -23.38 -9.58
C ASN A 379 -12.17 -23.43 -10.09
N ASN A 380 -13.16 -23.28 -9.21
CA ASN A 380 -14.57 -23.38 -9.55
C ASN A 380 -15.18 -21.98 -9.72
N HIS A 381 -15.04 -21.44 -10.92
CA HIS A 381 -15.61 -20.15 -11.29
C HIS A 381 -16.20 -20.19 -12.70
N PHE A 382 -17.17 -19.32 -12.98
CA PHE A 382 -17.68 -19.08 -14.32
C PHE A 382 -18.05 -17.62 -14.54
N TYR A 383 -18.32 -17.28 -15.80
CA TYR A 383 -18.51 -15.91 -16.26
C TYR A 383 -19.91 -15.69 -16.82
N ILE A 384 -20.60 -14.67 -16.30
CA ILE A 384 -21.91 -14.26 -16.82
C ILE A 384 -21.78 -12.89 -17.51
N PRO A 385 -22.22 -12.75 -18.77
CA PRO A 385 -22.31 -11.44 -19.44
C PRO A 385 -23.20 -10.46 -18.68
N THR A 386 -22.76 -9.21 -18.60
CA THR A 386 -23.56 -8.11 -18.04
C THR A 386 -23.40 -6.85 -18.87
N ASN A 387 -24.44 -6.03 -18.89
CA ASN A 387 -24.41 -4.67 -19.45
C ASN A 387 -24.61 -3.59 -18.38
N MET A 388 -24.58 -3.98 -17.09
CA MET A 388 -24.84 -3.05 -15.98
C MET A 388 -23.64 -2.17 -15.63
N ALA A 389 -22.42 -2.56 -16.03
CA ALA A 389 -21.19 -1.85 -15.72
C ALA A 389 -20.72 -1.02 -16.92
N ILE A 390 -21.17 0.23 -17.00
CA ILE A 390 -20.95 1.13 -18.13
C ILE A 390 -19.49 1.57 -18.33
N ALA A 391 -18.62 1.34 -17.34
CA ALA A 391 -17.18 1.52 -17.49
C ALA A 391 -16.59 0.58 -18.56
N TYR A 392 -17.24 -0.56 -18.80
CA TYR A 392 -16.82 -1.57 -19.76
C TYR A 392 -17.51 -1.39 -21.11
N GLN A 393 -16.89 -1.93 -22.16
CA GLN A 393 -17.49 -2.02 -23.49
C GLN A 393 -18.77 -2.85 -23.44
N THR A 394 -19.80 -2.33 -24.10
CA THR A 394 -21.13 -2.96 -24.11
C THR A 394 -21.03 -4.37 -24.72
N GLY A 395 -21.55 -5.38 -24.02
CA GLY A 395 -21.49 -6.79 -24.44
C GLY A 395 -20.19 -7.52 -24.09
N GLU A 396 -19.14 -6.83 -23.64
CA GLU A 396 -17.85 -7.44 -23.27
C GLU A 396 -17.68 -7.64 -21.76
N CYS A 397 -18.46 -6.96 -20.92
CA CYS A 397 -18.35 -7.13 -19.48
C CYS A 397 -18.83 -8.51 -19.01
N ARG A 398 -18.08 -9.10 -18.07
CA ARG A 398 -18.35 -10.39 -17.44
C ARG A 398 -18.28 -10.24 -15.92
N LEU A 399 -19.30 -10.75 -15.24
CA LEU A 399 -19.27 -10.98 -13.80
C LEU A 399 -18.59 -12.31 -13.51
N ILE A 400 -17.86 -12.38 -12.40
CA ILE A 400 -17.24 -13.62 -11.92
C ILE A 400 -18.08 -14.18 -10.78
N LEU A 401 -18.49 -15.44 -10.92
CA LEU A 401 -19.28 -16.16 -9.93
C LEU A 401 -18.65 -17.51 -9.60
N ASP A 402 -18.93 -18.01 -8.39
CA ASP A 402 -18.61 -19.38 -7.98
C ASP A 402 -19.66 -20.40 -8.49
N GLU A 403 -19.39 -21.70 -8.32
CA GLU A 403 -20.30 -22.79 -8.68
C GLU A 403 -21.69 -22.72 -8.04
N LYS A 404 -21.89 -21.90 -7.01
CA LYS A 404 -23.16 -21.67 -6.31
C LYS A 404 -23.90 -20.45 -6.84
N MET A 405 -23.43 -19.83 -7.92
CA MET A 405 -23.95 -18.57 -8.47
C MET A 405 -23.79 -17.38 -7.50
N SER A 406 -22.80 -17.43 -6.60
CA SER A 406 -22.44 -16.32 -5.72
C SER A 406 -21.45 -15.40 -6.42
N TYR A 407 -21.68 -14.09 -6.35
CA TYR A 407 -20.76 -13.11 -6.93
C TYR A 407 -19.42 -13.09 -6.17
N LEU A 408 -18.31 -13.28 -6.88
CA LEU A 408 -16.95 -13.30 -6.32
C LEU A 408 -16.31 -11.90 -6.27
N GLY A 409 -17.11 -10.85 -6.21
CA GLY A 409 -16.62 -9.49 -5.96
C GLY A 409 -15.78 -8.92 -7.11
N GLY A 410 -15.97 -9.37 -8.34
CA GLY A 410 -15.15 -8.91 -9.46
C GLY A 410 -15.82 -8.96 -10.83
N ASN A 411 -15.38 -8.06 -11.69
CA ASN A 411 -15.78 -7.98 -13.09
C ASN A 411 -14.57 -7.74 -13.99
N PHE A 412 -14.70 -8.10 -15.26
CA PHE A 412 -13.70 -7.86 -16.28
C PHE A 412 -14.33 -7.69 -17.67
N GLY A 413 -13.58 -7.13 -18.61
CA GLY A 413 -14.01 -6.93 -20.00
C GLY A 413 -13.17 -5.87 -20.71
N GLY A 414 -13.56 -5.53 -21.94
CA GLY A 414 -12.98 -4.40 -22.66
C GLY A 414 -13.29 -3.07 -21.96
N VAL A 415 -12.34 -2.14 -21.98
CA VAL A 415 -12.55 -0.77 -21.54
C VAL A 415 -13.53 -0.11 -22.52
N SER A 416 -14.45 0.71 -22.01
CA SER A 416 -15.39 1.40 -22.92
C SER A 416 -14.67 2.41 -23.81
N GLU A 417 -15.06 2.53 -25.08
CA GLU A 417 -14.47 3.49 -26.04
C GLU A 417 -14.43 4.93 -25.49
N LYS A 418 -15.44 5.30 -24.70
CA LYS A 418 -15.49 6.62 -24.05
C LYS A 418 -14.44 6.76 -22.95
N ALA A 419 -14.23 5.74 -22.13
CA ALA A 419 -13.17 5.74 -21.14
C ALA A 419 -11.80 5.78 -21.81
N GLU A 420 -11.56 4.97 -22.85
CA GLU A 420 -10.32 4.97 -23.63
C GLU A 420 -10.00 6.36 -24.17
N LYS A 421 -10.97 7.00 -24.82
CA LYS A 421 -10.82 8.38 -25.32
C LYS A 421 -10.53 9.38 -24.20
N ASN A 422 -11.23 9.29 -23.08
CA ASN A 422 -11.07 10.21 -21.96
C ASN A 422 -9.71 10.05 -21.26
N PHE A 423 -9.18 8.82 -21.19
CA PHE A 423 -7.84 8.53 -20.67
C PHE A 423 -6.74 8.68 -21.71
N GLY A 424 -7.06 8.87 -23.00
CA GLY A 424 -6.06 8.96 -24.06
C GLY A 424 -5.41 7.63 -24.41
N ILE A 425 -6.10 6.51 -24.13
CA ILE A 425 -5.70 5.17 -24.55
C ILE A 425 -6.10 5.04 -26.02
N GLY A 426 -5.11 5.04 -26.92
CA GLY A 426 -5.33 5.07 -28.37
C GLY A 426 -5.53 3.68 -29.00
N THR A 427 -5.82 2.67 -28.20
CA THR A 427 -5.97 1.27 -28.61
C THR A 427 -6.97 0.58 -27.68
N HIS A 428 -7.62 -0.48 -28.18
CA HIS A 428 -8.58 -1.23 -27.37
C HIS A 428 -7.86 -1.94 -26.22
N ALA A 429 -8.29 -1.70 -24.99
CA ALA A 429 -7.72 -2.28 -23.78
C ALA A 429 -8.73 -3.17 -23.05
N TYR A 430 -8.23 -4.09 -22.24
CA TYR A 430 -9.03 -4.96 -21.38
C TYR A 430 -8.60 -4.78 -19.94
N MET A 431 -9.54 -4.87 -19.00
CA MET A 431 -9.28 -4.74 -17.58
C MET A 431 -10.13 -5.69 -16.74
N ALA A 432 -9.63 -5.99 -15.54
CA ALA A 432 -10.33 -6.70 -14.49
C ALA A 432 -10.16 -5.94 -13.17
N ASN A 433 -11.23 -5.80 -12.39
CA ASN A 433 -11.20 -5.22 -11.05
C ASN A 433 -11.90 -6.16 -10.07
N LEU A 434 -11.13 -6.70 -9.11
CA LEU A 434 -11.55 -7.80 -8.24
C LEU A 434 -11.31 -7.45 -6.76
N GLU A 435 -12.31 -7.65 -5.91
CA GLU A 435 -12.15 -7.58 -4.46
C GLU A 435 -11.38 -8.81 -3.93
N ILE A 436 -10.36 -8.60 -3.10
CA ILE A 436 -9.49 -9.69 -2.64
C ILE A 436 -10.18 -10.60 -1.63
N LEU A 437 -11.00 -10.05 -0.72
CA LEU A 437 -11.60 -10.83 0.36
C LEU A 437 -12.54 -11.95 -0.14
N PRO A 438 -13.47 -11.72 -1.09
CA PRO A 438 -14.26 -12.80 -1.69
C PRO A 438 -13.40 -13.90 -2.32
N LEU A 439 -12.35 -13.53 -3.05
CA LEU A 439 -11.42 -14.48 -3.67
C LEU A 439 -10.64 -15.30 -2.64
N LYS A 440 -10.21 -14.66 -1.54
CA LYS A 440 -9.51 -15.31 -0.42
C LYS A 440 -10.41 -16.32 0.28
N ASN A 441 -11.66 -15.94 0.53
CA ASN A 441 -12.65 -16.82 1.16
C ASN A 441 -12.96 -18.02 0.28
N LYS A 442 -13.14 -17.80 -1.04
CA LYS A 442 -13.40 -18.88 -1.98
C LYS A 442 -12.21 -19.86 -2.09
N ALA A 443 -10.98 -19.35 -2.16
CA ALA A 443 -9.80 -20.20 -2.20
C ALA A 443 -9.63 -21.03 -0.91
N ALA A 444 -9.95 -20.44 0.25
CA ALA A 444 -9.95 -21.16 1.52
C ALA A 444 -11.02 -22.25 1.58
N GLU A 445 -12.22 -21.98 1.02
CA GLU A 445 -13.29 -22.97 0.90
C GLU A 445 -12.86 -24.16 0.04
N GLU A 446 -12.25 -23.91 -1.12
CA GLU A 446 -11.79 -24.98 -2.02
C GLU A 446 -10.66 -25.81 -1.42
N TYR A 447 -9.70 -25.17 -0.74
CA TYR A 447 -8.62 -25.88 -0.07
C TYR A 447 -9.12 -26.76 1.09
N GLY A 448 -10.14 -26.29 1.81
CA GLY A 448 -10.79 -27.02 2.90
C GLY A 448 -11.80 -28.07 2.42
N TYR A 449 -12.07 -28.18 1.11
CA TYR A 449 -13.08 -29.09 0.59
C TYR A 449 -12.60 -30.54 0.65
N ILE A 450 -13.26 -31.33 1.49
CA ILE A 450 -13.21 -32.79 1.44
C ILE A 450 -14.45 -33.27 0.71
N ALA A 451 -14.25 -34.02 -0.38
CA ALA A 451 -15.32 -34.63 -1.15
C ALA A 451 -16.21 -35.47 -0.21
N PRO A 452 -17.55 -35.39 -0.30
CA PRO A 452 -18.47 -36.13 0.58
C PRO A 452 -18.14 -37.63 0.68
N GLU A 453 -17.68 -38.22 -0.42
CA GLU A 453 -17.27 -39.62 -0.55
C GLU A 453 -16.03 -39.98 0.28
N LEU A 454 -15.24 -38.98 0.69
CA LEU A 454 -14.02 -39.11 1.49
C LEU A 454 -14.23 -38.70 2.96
N ARG A 455 -15.44 -38.31 3.36
CA ARG A 455 -15.72 -37.88 4.75
C ARG A 455 -16.00 -39.03 5.72
N GLU A 456 -16.26 -40.23 5.22
CA GLU A 456 -16.60 -41.43 6.01
C GLU A 456 -15.54 -42.55 5.94
N ILE A 457 -14.35 -42.25 5.43
CA ILE A 457 -13.15 -43.12 5.54
C ILE A 457 -12.28 -42.54 6.65
#